data_AF-A0A7X9MG62-F1
#
_entry.id   AF-A0A7X9MG62-F1
#
_cell.length_a   1.000
_cell.length_b   1.000
_cell.length_c   1.000
_cell.angle_alpha   90.00
_cell.angle_beta   90.00
_cell.angle_gamma   90.00
#
_symmetry.space_group_name_H-M   'P 1'
#
loop_
_entity.id
_entity.type
_entity.pdbx_description
1 polymer ?
#
loop_
_entity_poly.entity_id
_entity_poly.type
_entity_poly.pdbx_seq_one_letter_code
_entity_poly.pdbx_strand_id
1 'polypeptide(L)'
;MTDLEKARWLKKNYREYALEWYLSDHARLNAIFQKEYKKYLSNLNNQLVEEQQSQFNEIEERMFKAYKEVYGSDYLVDTLIDRRGTFKKVQEIRDLWAPVLAH
;
A
#
# COMPACT_ATOMS: atom_id res chain seq x y z
N MET A 1 -0.59 21.44 -14.37
CA MET A 1 -1.01 20.96 -15.70
C MET A 1 -1.65 22.09 -16.48
N THR A 2 -1.29 22.22 -17.75
CA THR A 2 -1.96 23.08 -18.73
C THR A 2 -3.34 22.54 -19.07
N ASP A 3 -4.20 23.34 -19.69
CA ASP A 3 -5.55 22.90 -20.07
C ASP A 3 -5.54 21.79 -21.11
N LEU A 4 -4.58 21.82 -22.04
CA LEU A 4 -4.39 20.75 -23.01
C LEU A 4 -4.00 19.43 -22.34
N GLU A 5 -3.14 19.48 -21.31
CA GLU A 5 -2.77 18.31 -20.51
C GLU A 5 -3.98 17.75 -19.74
N LYS A 6 -4.76 18.63 -19.10
CA LYS A 6 -5.99 18.23 -18.38
C LYS A 6 -6.99 17.58 -19.33
N ALA A 7 -7.22 18.17 -20.51
CA ALA A 7 -8.15 17.67 -21.51
C ALA A 7 -7.71 16.31 -22.07
N ARG A 8 -6.42 16.14 -22.39
CA ARG A 8 -5.86 14.84 -22.81
C ARG A 8 -5.97 13.79 -21.72
N TRP A 9 -5.71 14.17 -20.47
CA TRP A 9 -5.86 13.28 -19.33
C TRP A 9 -7.31 12.84 -19.15
N LEU A 10 -8.27 13.77 -19.21
CA LEU A 10 -9.71 13.47 -19.10
C LEU A 10 -10.22 12.60 -20.26
N LYS A 11 -9.74 12.83 -21.48
CA LYS A 11 -10.09 11.99 -22.62
C LYS A 11 -9.68 10.53 -22.42
N LYS A 12 -8.51 10.31 -21.82
CA LYS A 12 -7.97 8.96 -21.54
C LYS A 12 -8.58 8.30 -20.31
N ASN A 13 -8.85 9.05 -19.24
CA ASN A 13 -9.13 8.50 -17.91
C ASN A 13 -10.55 8.77 -17.39
N TYR A 14 -11.36 9.58 -18.09
CA TYR A 14 -12.73 9.91 -17.66
C TYR A 14 -13.76 9.59 -18.74
N ARG A 15 -13.80 10.35 -19.83
CA ARG A 15 -14.76 10.20 -20.94
C ARG A 15 -14.15 10.65 -22.25
N GLU A 16 -14.47 9.92 -23.32
CA GLU A 16 -13.93 10.16 -24.65
C GLU A 16 -14.65 11.29 -25.41
N TYR A 17 -14.75 12.48 -24.80
CA TYR A 17 -15.16 13.67 -25.53
C TYR A 17 -14.03 14.20 -26.42
N ALA A 18 -14.39 14.97 -27.45
CA ALA A 18 -13.44 15.71 -28.26
C ALA A 18 -12.63 16.69 -27.40
N LEU A 19 -11.38 16.97 -27.78
CA LEU A 19 -10.52 17.87 -27.00
C LEU A 19 -11.07 19.29 -27.01
N GLU A 20 -11.64 19.70 -28.13
CA GLU A 20 -12.30 20.98 -28.38
C GLU A 20 -13.47 21.17 -27.41
N TRP A 21 -14.21 20.10 -27.11
CA TRP A 21 -15.27 20.15 -26.11
C TRP A 21 -14.70 20.42 -24.71
N TYR A 22 -13.60 19.75 -24.32
CA TYR A 22 -12.96 20.04 -23.03
C TYR A 22 -12.39 21.46 -22.97
N LEU A 23 -11.81 21.95 -24.07
CA LEU A 23 -11.17 23.26 -24.16
C LEU A 23 -12.16 24.42 -24.34
N SER A 24 -13.42 24.14 -24.67
CA SER A 24 -14.43 25.19 -24.91
C SER A 24 -14.81 25.98 -23.65
N ASP A 25 -14.56 25.43 -22.47
CA ASP A 25 -14.90 26.05 -21.18
C ASP A 25 -13.85 25.69 -20.13
N HIS A 26 -13.03 26.68 -19.78
CA HIS A 26 -11.94 26.54 -18.81
C HIS A 26 -12.44 26.19 -17.40
N ALA A 27 -13.55 26.78 -16.96
CA ALA A 27 -14.09 26.53 -15.63
C ALA A 27 -14.61 25.10 -15.53
N ARG A 28 -15.34 24.63 -16.55
CA ARG A 28 -15.79 23.24 -16.64
C ARG A 28 -14.63 22.26 -16.68
N LEU A 29 -13.62 22.52 -17.52
CA LEU A 29 -12.43 21.69 -17.62
C LEU A 29 -11.76 21.51 -16.26
N ASN A 30 -11.51 22.62 -15.55
CA ASN A 30 -10.88 22.58 -14.25
C ASN A 30 -11.72 21.84 -13.21
N ALA A 31 -13.03 22.09 -13.17
CA ALA A 31 -13.92 21.45 -12.20
C ALA A 31 -13.97 19.92 -12.40
N ILE A 32 -14.12 19.46 -13.65
CA ILE A 32 -14.11 18.03 -13.96
C ILE A 32 -12.74 17.43 -13.66
N PHE A 33 -11.66 18.09 -14.11
CA PHE A 33 -10.30 17.61 -13.90
C PHE A 33 -9.98 17.46 -12.40
N GLN A 34 -10.25 18.48 -11.58
CA GLN A 34 -9.96 18.41 -10.15
C GLN A 34 -10.69 17.26 -9.46
N LYS A 35 -11.97 17.08 -9.77
CA LYS A 35 -12.78 16.00 -9.19
C LYS A 35 -12.25 14.63 -9.57
N GLU A 36 -12.09 14.37 -10.86
CA GLU A 36 -11.71 13.06 -11.37
C GLU A 36 -10.24 12.73 -11.08
N TYR A 37 -9.34 13.72 -11.14
CA TYR A 37 -7.94 13.54 -10.79
C TYR A 37 -7.76 13.24 -9.30
N LYS A 38 -8.51 13.92 -8.42
CA LYS A 38 -8.51 13.60 -6.98
C LYS A 38 -8.98 12.17 -6.73
N LYS A 39 -10.05 11.74 -7.38
CA LYS A 39 -10.56 10.37 -7.28
C LYS A 39 -9.53 9.35 -7.77
N TYR A 40 -8.88 9.63 -8.91
CA TYR A 40 -7.82 8.79 -9.45
C TYR A 40 -6.65 8.64 -8.46
N LEU A 41 -6.14 9.74 -7.90
CA LEU A 41 -5.07 9.69 -6.91
C LEU A 41 -5.47 8.94 -5.64
N SER A 42 -6.71 9.13 -5.17
CA SER A 42 -7.22 8.38 -4.01
C SER A 42 -7.27 6.88 -4.29
N ASN A 43 -7.72 6.47 -5.47
CA ASN A 43 -7.77 5.05 -5.84
C ASN A 43 -6.36 4.46 -5.95
N LEU A 44 -5.43 5.20 -6.57
CA LEU A 44 -4.04 4.76 -6.68
C LEU A 44 -3.38 4.60 -5.29
N ASN A 45 -3.63 5.54 -4.38
CA ASN A 45 -3.13 5.45 -3.02
C ASN A 45 -3.74 4.25 -2.26
N ASN A 46 -5.04 4.00 -2.44
CA ASN A 46 -5.70 2.84 -1.82
C ASN A 46 -5.11 1.52 -2.34
N GLN A 47 -4.87 1.40 -3.65
CA GLN A 47 -4.22 0.22 -4.23
C GLN A 47 -2.81 -0.01 -3.67
N LEU A 48 -2.02 1.07 -3.52
CA LEU A 48 -0.69 0.99 -2.93
C LEU A 48 -0.74 0.56 -1.45
N VAL A 49 -1.70 1.08 -0.69
CA VAL A 49 -1.91 0.70 0.71
C VAL A 49 -2.35 -0.76 0.82
N GLU A 50 -3.25 -1.22 -0.05
CA GLU A 50 -3.70 -2.62 -0.10
C GLU A 50 -2.53 -3.57 -0.44
N GLU A 51 -1.69 -3.22 -1.41
CA GLU A 51 -0.52 -4.00 -1.79
C GLU A 51 0.49 -4.08 -0.63
N GLN A 52 0.79 -2.95 0.02
CA GLN A 52 1.66 -2.93 1.20
C GLN A 52 1.09 -3.75 2.36
N GLN A 53 -0.22 -3.66 2.60
CA GLN A 53 -0.88 -4.45 3.62
C GLN A 53 -0.81 -5.95 3.31
N SER A 54 -0.98 -6.35 2.05
CA SER A 54 -0.82 -7.74 1.63
C SER A 54 0.59 -8.25 1.93
N GLN A 55 1.62 -7.46 1.61
CA GLN A 55 3.01 -7.82 1.92
C GLN A 55 3.24 -7.94 3.44
N PHE A 56 2.69 -7.03 4.25
CA PHE A 56 2.79 -7.14 5.70
C PHE A 56 2.08 -8.37 6.25
N ASN A 57 0.90 -8.72 5.74
CA ASN A 57 0.17 -9.92 6.14
C ASN A 57 0.98 -11.19 5.82
N GLU A 58 1.60 -11.26 4.65
CA GLU A 58 2.47 -12.39 4.29
C GLU A 58 3.69 -12.51 5.22
N ILE A 59 4.33 -11.37 5.56
CA ILE A 59 5.46 -11.34 6.50
C ILE A 59 4.99 -11.79 7.90
N GLU A 60 3.84 -11.31 8.36
CA GLU A 60 3.25 -11.65 9.65
C GLU A 60 2.93 -13.14 9.72
N GLU A 61 2.27 -13.71 8.71
CA GLU A 61 1.99 -15.15 8.66
C GLU A 61 3.24 -16.00 8.70
N ARG A 62 4.30 -15.60 7.97
CA ARG A 62 5.58 -16.31 8.00
C ARG A 62 6.22 -16.24 9.38
N MET A 63 6.15 -15.09 10.04
CA MET A 63 6.66 -14.90 11.40
C MET A 63 5.89 -15.78 12.40
N PHE A 64 4.55 -15.82 12.34
CA PHE A 64 3.75 -16.67 13.23
C PHE A 64 4.04 -18.16 13.05
N LYS A 65 4.20 -18.61 11.80
CA LYS A 65 4.61 -19.99 11.51
C LYS A 65 5.98 -20.31 12.11
N ALA A 66 6.98 -19.44 11.87
CA ALA A 66 8.32 -19.58 12.43
C ALA A 66 8.31 -19.64 13.97
N TYR A 67 7.56 -18.74 14.61
CA TYR A 67 7.43 -18.70 16.06
C TYR A 67 6.85 -20.01 16.61
N LYS A 68 5.78 -20.50 15.99
CA LYS A 68 5.13 -21.75 16.38
C LYS A 68 6.03 -22.97 16.16
N GLU A 69 6.81 -22.99 15.08
CA GLU A 69 7.77 -24.07 14.80
C GLU A 69 8.91 -24.11 15.82
N VAL A 70 9.43 -22.96 16.25
CA VAL A 70 10.56 -22.87 17.19
C VAL A 70 10.12 -23.06 18.64
N TYR A 71 9.02 -22.44 19.06
CA TYR A 71 8.62 -22.41 20.47
C TYR A 71 7.38 -23.26 20.79
N GLY A 72 6.77 -23.91 19.79
CA GLY A 72 5.62 -24.81 19.97
C GLY A 72 4.33 -24.11 20.47
N SER A 73 4.33 -22.78 20.50
CA SER A 73 3.30 -21.92 21.10
C SER A 73 2.82 -20.88 20.10
N ASP A 74 1.60 -20.36 20.30
CA ASP A 74 1.02 -19.35 19.43
C ASP A 74 1.51 -17.94 19.81
N TYR A 75 2.01 -17.18 18.83
CA TYR A 75 2.57 -15.86 19.06
C TYR A 75 1.56 -14.89 19.69
N LEU A 76 0.29 -14.90 19.25
CA LEU A 76 -0.71 -13.97 19.75
C LEU A 76 -1.07 -14.28 21.20
N VAL A 77 -1.19 -15.57 21.53
CA VAL A 77 -1.42 -16.03 22.91
C VAL A 77 -0.26 -15.62 23.83
N ASP A 78 0.98 -15.92 23.42
CA ASP A 78 2.17 -15.58 24.19
C ASP A 78 2.34 -14.05 24.34
N THR A 79 1.98 -13.27 23.32
CA THR A 79 2.03 -11.80 23.36
C THR A 79 1.06 -11.21 24.38
N LEU A 80 -0.13 -11.82 24.53
CA LEU A 80 -1.12 -11.40 25.54
C LEU A 80 -0.64 -11.70 26.96
N ILE A 81 0.17 -12.74 27.14
CA ILE A 81 0.72 -13.14 28.45
C ILE A 81 1.96 -12.32 28.80
N ASP A 82 2.95 -12.32 27.91
CA ASP A 82 4.19 -11.55 28.05
C ASP A 82 4.64 -11.01 26.69
N ARG A 83 4.20 -9.79 26.41
CA ARG A 83 4.58 -9.07 25.20
C ARG A 83 6.09 -8.87 25.09
N ARG A 84 6.79 -8.59 26.18
CA ARG A 84 8.23 -8.25 26.13
C ARG A 84 9.08 -9.49 25.88
N GLY A 85 8.77 -10.60 26.57
CA GLY A 85 9.42 -11.88 26.35
C GLY A 85 9.16 -12.42 24.94
N THR A 86 7.93 -12.30 24.46
CA THR A 86 7.56 -12.74 23.10
C THR A 86 8.29 -11.95 22.02
N PHE A 87 8.45 -10.62 22.17
CA PHE A 87 9.28 -9.83 21.26
C PHE A 87 10.75 -10.26 21.25
N LYS A 88 11.32 -10.60 22.42
CA LYS A 88 12.70 -11.08 22.50
C LYS A 88 12.87 -12.40 21.74
N LYS A 89 11.93 -13.34 21.91
CA LYS A 89 11.89 -14.60 21.17
C LYS A 89 11.81 -14.40 19.65
N VAL A 90 11.00 -13.44 19.18
CA VAL A 90 10.96 -13.09 17.75
C VAL A 90 12.29 -12.54 17.26
N GLN A 91 12.99 -11.73 18.06
CA GLN A 91 14.34 -11.25 17.73
C GLN A 91 15.34 -12.40 17.62
N GLU A 92 15.27 -13.38 18.53
CA GLU A 92 16.12 -14.58 18.49
C GLU A 92 15.91 -15.37 17.18
N ILE A 93 14.65 -15.58 16.76
CA ILE A 93 14.34 -16.20 15.45
C ILE A 93 14.94 -15.41 14.29
N ARG A 94 14.78 -14.08 14.31
CA ARG A 94 15.36 -13.21 13.27
C ARG A 94 16.87 -13.36 13.21
N ASP A 95 17.54 -13.35 14.34
CA ASP A 95 19.00 -13.41 14.42
C ASP A 95 19.54 -14.78 13.96
N LEU A 96 18.76 -15.85 14.09
CA LEU A 96 19.08 -17.18 13.54
C LEU A 96 18.99 -17.24 12.01
N TRP A 97 18.15 -16.40 11.39
CA TRP A 97 17.87 -16.42 9.94
C TRP A 97 18.48 -15.23 9.18
N ALA A 98 18.98 -14.22 9.89
CA ALA A 98 19.80 -13.20 9.28
C ALA A 98 21.10 -13.84 8.78
N PRO A 99 21.50 -13.64 7.50
CA PRO A 99 22.81 -14.05 7.06
C PRO A 99 23.83 -13.34 7.95
N VAL A 100 24.67 -14.10 8.65
CA VAL A 100 25.84 -13.55 9.32
C VAL A 100 26.65 -12.86 8.23
N LEU A 101 26.58 -11.53 8.17
CA LEU A 101 27.50 -10.75 7.37
C LEU A 101 28.86 -10.93 8.03
N ALA A 102 29.54 -12.01 7.63
CA ALA A 102 30.92 -12.26 8.00
C ALA A 102 31.76 -11.12 7.40
N HIS A 103 32.26 -10.26 8.29
CA HIS A 103 33.23 -9.22 7.97
C HIS A 103 34.61 -9.82 7.66
#